data_AF-A0A386ZHF0-F1
#
_entry.id   AF-A0A386ZHF0-F1
#
_cell.length_a   1.000
_cell.length_b   1.000
_cell.length_c   1.000
_cell.angle_alpha   90.00
_cell.angle_beta   90.00
_cell.angle_gamma   90.00
#
_symmetry.space_group_name_H-M   'P 1'
#
loop_
_entity.id
_entity.type
_entity.pdbx_description
1 polymer ?
#
loop_
_entity_poly.entity_id
_entity_poly.type
_entity_poly.pdbx_seq_one_letter_code
_entity_poly.pdbx_strand_id
1 'polypeptide(L)'
;MNDALNPGYFNEQAQQDPLWIAWAQPSRIAAQIDLLFAESLPMASPEGDPRPDAERFSHDMVGWVCEQFDDLFPDWEALTEPDNADLADQFVCYFGEALRALAGGEWFNEDYETAPGSVLYDEKFTPAIGYRWGNSPDDITSLLFDAVEADGGTDAFVSIGSEIYSRSVDYAHERGVPHEIDEERRKAGLV
;
A
#
# COMPACT_ATOMS: atom_id res chain seq x y z
N MET A 1 -7.63 24.43 -14.42
CA MET A 1 -6.86 23.37 -13.76
C MET A 1 -7.88 22.51 -13.05
N ASN A 2 -8.55 21.61 -13.79
CA ASN A 2 -9.43 20.59 -13.22
C ASN A 2 -8.70 19.28 -13.55
N ASP A 3 -7.89 18.89 -12.58
CA ASP A 3 -6.85 17.84 -12.63
C ASP A 3 -7.09 16.91 -11.42
N ALA A 4 -8.37 16.73 -11.06
CA ALA A 4 -8.78 15.96 -9.91
C ALA A 4 -8.51 14.48 -10.15
N LEU A 5 -7.97 13.81 -9.14
CA LEU A 5 -8.07 12.36 -8.98
C LEU A 5 -9.57 12.03 -9.10
N ASN A 6 -9.99 11.49 -10.25
CA ASN A 6 -11.39 11.32 -10.63
C ASN A 6 -11.69 9.81 -10.68
N PRO A 7 -12.78 9.31 -10.05
CA PRO A 7 -14.07 9.99 -9.98
C PRO A 7 -14.65 10.19 -8.57
N GLY A 8 -14.41 11.35 -7.96
CA GLY A 8 -15.25 11.86 -6.86
C GLY A 8 -14.79 11.56 -5.43
N TYR A 9 -13.64 10.90 -5.24
CA TYR A 9 -13.07 10.58 -3.92
C TYR A 9 -12.22 11.73 -3.35
N PHE A 10 -11.75 12.63 -4.21
CA PHE A 10 -10.92 13.75 -3.80
C PHE A 10 -11.78 14.86 -3.17
N ASN A 11 -11.68 15.01 -1.85
CA ASN A 11 -12.22 16.15 -1.14
C ASN A 11 -11.09 17.15 -0.82
N GLU A 12 -11.17 18.36 -1.41
CA GLU A 12 -10.21 19.45 -1.18
C GLU A 12 -10.08 19.84 0.29
N GLN A 13 -11.18 19.82 1.04
CA GLN A 13 -11.19 20.16 2.46
C GLN A 13 -10.52 19.09 3.31
N ALA A 14 -10.72 17.80 2.99
CA ALA A 14 -10.01 16.70 3.65
C ALA A 14 -8.49 16.81 3.48
N GLN A 15 -8.02 17.37 2.36
CA GLN A 15 -6.59 17.62 2.14
C GLN A 15 -6.01 18.76 2.98
N GLN A 16 -6.86 19.58 3.63
CA GLN A 16 -6.43 20.66 4.52
C GLN A 16 -6.34 20.23 5.99
N ASP A 17 -6.61 18.96 6.31
CA ASP A 17 -6.47 18.46 7.68
C ASP A 17 -5.00 18.57 8.14
N PRO A 18 -4.71 19.24 9.27
CA PRO A 18 -3.34 19.43 9.74
C PRO A 18 -2.63 18.12 10.14
N LEU A 19 -3.36 17.11 10.60
CA LEU A 19 -2.81 15.79 10.93
C LEU A 19 -2.45 15.03 9.66
N TRP A 20 -3.34 15.05 8.66
CA TRP A 20 -3.02 14.52 7.33
C TRP A 20 -1.78 15.21 6.75
N ILE A 21 -1.75 16.55 6.75
CA ILE A 21 -0.62 17.31 6.19
C ILE A 21 0.70 16.96 6.89
N ALA A 22 0.68 16.77 8.21
CA ALA A 22 1.86 16.37 8.97
C ALA A 22 2.30 14.94 8.66
N TRP A 23 1.33 14.01 8.54
CA TRP A 23 1.56 12.60 8.22
C TRP A 23 2.08 12.41 6.79
N ALA A 24 1.45 13.05 5.81
CA ALA A 24 1.71 12.91 4.38
C ALA A 24 3.02 13.59 3.91
N GLN A 25 3.84 14.12 4.82
CA GLN A 25 5.13 14.70 4.48
C GLN A 25 6.04 13.63 3.85
N PRO A 26 6.60 13.85 2.63
CA PRO A 26 7.42 12.85 1.97
C PRO A 26 8.62 12.38 2.80
N SER A 27 9.24 13.28 3.57
CA SER A 27 10.37 12.93 4.45
C SER A 27 9.96 12.01 5.60
N ARG A 28 8.72 12.14 6.08
CA ARG A 28 8.19 11.32 7.17
C ARG A 28 7.90 9.92 6.65
N ILE A 29 7.19 9.81 5.52
CA ILE A 29 6.90 8.54 4.86
C ILE A 29 8.20 7.80 4.54
N ALA A 30 9.18 8.50 3.96
CA ALA A 30 10.49 7.91 3.69
C ALA A 30 11.20 7.41 4.96
N ALA A 31 11.13 8.16 6.06
CA ALA A 31 11.72 7.75 7.34
C ALA A 31 11.06 6.49 7.91
N GLN A 32 9.73 6.35 7.81
CA GLN A 32 9.04 5.13 8.23
C GLN A 32 9.46 3.91 7.40
N ILE A 33 9.58 4.08 6.08
CA ILE A 33 10.04 3.00 5.21
C ILE A 33 11.50 2.65 5.53
N ASP A 34 12.36 3.62 5.82
CA ASP A 34 13.73 3.35 6.22
C ASP A 34 13.79 2.58 7.55
N LEU A 35 12.95 2.93 8.53
CA LEU A 35 12.82 2.18 9.79
C LEU A 35 12.33 0.75 9.57
N LEU A 36 11.33 0.56 8.70
CA LEU A 36 10.82 -0.76 8.34
C LEU A 36 11.95 -1.68 7.90
N PHE A 37 12.76 -1.24 6.92
CA PHE A 37 13.83 -2.05 6.35
C PHE A 37 15.09 -2.16 7.23
N ALA A 38 15.40 -1.13 8.01
CA ALA A 38 16.63 -1.10 8.80
C ALA A 38 16.47 -1.77 10.16
N GLU A 39 15.26 -1.77 10.73
CA GLU A 39 15.01 -2.19 12.11
C GLU A 39 13.91 -3.25 12.18
N SER A 40 12.70 -2.95 11.69
CA SER A 40 11.53 -3.79 11.95
C SER A 40 11.59 -5.17 11.26
N LEU A 41 11.81 -5.20 9.95
CA LEU A 41 11.84 -6.46 9.18
C LEU A 41 13.02 -7.37 9.60
N PRO A 42 14.25 -6.87 9.84
CA PRO A 42 15.34 -7.69 10.37
C PRO A 42 15.06 -8.33 11.74
N MET A 43 14.16 -7.76 12.55
CA MET A 43 13.79 -8.32 13.85
C MET A 43 12.66 -9.36 13.76
N ALA A 44 11.84 -9.29 12.72
CA ALA A 44 10.62 -10.08 12.55
C ALA A 44 10.90 -11.56 12.28
N SER A 45 11.81 -11.86 11.35
CA SER A 45 11.99 -13.24 10.86
C SER A 45 13.47 -13.59 10.66
N PRO A 46 14.22 -13.92 11.74
CA PRO A 46 15.62 -14.34 11.62
C PRO A 46 15.79 -15.70 10.91
N GLU A 47 14.73 -16.50 10.80
CA GLU A 47 14.70 -17.79 10.08
C GLU A 47 13.84 -17.76 8.80
N GLY A 48 13.25 -16.61 8.45
CA GLY A 48 12.41 -16.44 7.26
C GLY A 48 13.20 -16.43 5.96
N ASP A 49 12.47 -16.34 4.85
CA ASP A 49 13.09 -16.27 3.53
C ASP A 49 14.00 -15.04 3.41
N PRO A 50 15.19 -15.20 2.80
CA PRO A 50 16.12 -14.10 2.70
C PRO A 50 15.54 -12.99 1.85
N ARG A 51 15.71 -11.74 2.31
CA ARG A 51 15.34 -10.56 1.53
C ARG A 51 15.88 -10.67 0.10
N PRO A 52 15.05 -10.46 -0.94
CA PRO A 52 15.51 -10.52 -2.32
C PRO A 52 16.50 -9.41 -2.65
N ASP A 53 17.45 -9.70 -3.54
CA ASP A 53 18.35 -8.71 -4.15
C ASP A 53 17.61 -7.95 -5.26
N ALA A 54 16.60 -7.16 -4.85
CA ALA A 54 15.71 -6.43 -5.73
C ALA A 54 15.57 -4.97 -5.27
N GLU A 55 15.11 -4.11 -6.18
CA GLU A 55 14.79 -2.73 -5.84
C GLU A 55 13.67 -2.67 -4.78
N ARG A 56 13.72 -1.65 -3.94
CA ARG A 56 12.82 -1.50 -2.78
C ARG A 56 11.34 -1.53 -3.17
N PHE A 57 11.01 -1.01 -4.34
CA PHE A 57 9.66 -1.02 -4.92
C PHE A 57 9.66 -1.86 -6.19
N SER A 58 9.69 -3.18 -6.02
CA SER A 58 9.57 -4.19 -7.08
C SER A 58 8.55 -5.23 -6.63
N HIS A 59 7.96 -5.99 -7.57
CA HIS A 59 7.00 -7.03 -7.22
C HIS A 59 7.61 -8.11 -6.32
N ASP A 60 8.88 -8.50 -6.55
CA ASP A 60 9.60 -9.43 -5.69
C ASP A 60 9.76 -8.90 -4.25
N MET A 61 10.14 -7.62 -4.10
CA MET A 61 10.27 -7.02 -2.77
C MET A 61 8.90 -6.87 -2.08
N VAL A 62 7.86 -6.48 -2.82
CA VAL A 62 6.49 -6.37 -2.29
C VAL A 62 6.00 -7.72 -1.80
N GLY A 63 6.21 -8.80 -2.56
CA GLY A 63 5.85 -10.15 -2.16
C GLY A 63 6.55 -10.57 -0.87
N TRP A 64 7.87 -10.36 -0.79
CA TRP A 64 8.62 -10.63 0.43
C TRP A 64 8.14 -9.81 1.63
N VAL A 65 7.84 -8.51 1.46
CA VAL A 65 7.29 -7.67 2.54
C VAL A 65 5.88 -8.13 2.96
N CYS A 66 5.07 -8.68 2.05
CA CYS A 66 3.78 -9.29 2.42
C CYS A 66 3.98 -10.50 3.33
N GLU A 67 4.95 -11.38 3.05
CA GLU A 67 5.28 -12.51 3.93
C GLU A 67 5.71 -12.02 5.33
N GLN A 68 6.51 -10.95 5.39
CA GLN A 68 6.92 -10.38 6.68
C GLN A 68 5.75 -9.72 7.43
N PHE A 69 4.80 -9.13 6.70
CA PHE A 69 3.57 -8.59 7.29
C PHE A 69 2.76 -9.72 7.92
N ASP A 70 2.60 -10.85 7.23
CA ASP A 70 1.85 -12.00 7.72
C ASP A 70 2.45 -12.58 9.01
N ASP A 71 3.78 -12.61 9.12
CA ASP A 71 4.50 -13.03 10.34
C ASP A 71 4.29 -12.05 11.52
N LEU A 72 4.25 -10.75 11.25
CA LEU A 72 4.16 -9.70 12.27
C LEU A 72 2.74 -9.40 12.73
N PHE A 73 1.76 -9.60 11.86
CA PHE A 73 0.36 -9.24 12.08
C PHE A 73 -0.59 -10.40 11.78
N PRO A 74 -0.54 -11.50 12.56
CA PRO A 74 -1.32 -12.71 12.26
C PRO A 74 -2.84 -12.52 12.32
N ASP A 75 -3.33 -11.43 12.91
CA ASP A 75 -4.75 -11.10 13.03
C ASP A 75 -4.97 -9.59 13.25
N TRP A 76 -6.25 -9.20 13.28
CA TRP A 76 -6.68 -7.82 13.52
C TRP A 76 -6.29 -7.27 14.90
N GLU A 77 -6.17 -8.14 15.93
CA GLU A 77 -5.80 -7.70 17.28
C GLU A 77 -4.32 -7.28 17.29
N ALA A 78 -3.45 -8.05 16.65
CA ALA A 78 -2.05 -7.70 16.48
C ALA A 78 -1.89 -6.40 15.67
N LEU A 79 -2.68 -6.21 14.61
CA LEU A 79 -2.63 -5.01 13.76
C LEU A 79 -3.06 -3.74 14.50
N THR A 80 -3.99 -3.86 15.45
CA THR A 80 -4.57 -2.72 16.19
C THR A 80 -4.01 -2.53 17.60
N GLU A 81 -3.12 -3.40 18.07
CA GLU A 81 -2.46 -3.24 19.37
C GLU A 81 -1.66 -1.93 19.40
N PRO A 82 -1.88 -1.04 20.41
CA PRO A 82 -1.19 0.25 20.49
C PRO A 82 0.34 0.18 20.41
N ASP A 83 0.96 -0.88 20.95
CA ASP A 83 2.41 -1.07 20.90
C ASP A 83 2.92 -1.36 19.47
N ASN A 84 2.04 -1.74 18.54
CA ASN A 84 2.34 -1.98 17.14
C ASN A 84 1.98 -0.82 16.22
N ALA A 85 1.44 0.29 16.74
CA ALA A 85 0.94 1.39 15.91
C ALA A 85 2.00 1.97 14.96
N ASP A 86 3.25 2.13 15.44
CA ASP A 86 4.36 2.60 14.61
C ASP A 86 4.71 1.58 13.51
N LEU A 87 4.66 0.28 13.82
CA LEU A 87 4.94 -0.78 12.85
C LEU A 87 3.86 -0.86 11.77
N ALA A 88 2.58 -0.81 12.16
CA ALA A 88 1.47 -0.80 11.21
C ALA A 88 1.57 0.40 10.26
N ASP A 89 1.90 1.58 10.79
CA ASP A 89 2.11 2.78 10.00
C ASP A 89 3.31 2.70 9.04
N GLN A 90 4.36 1.96 9.40
CA GLN A 90 5.47 1.68 8.48
C GLN A 90 5.03 0.85 7.27
N PHE A 91 4.18 -0.15 7.47
CA PHE A 91 3.62 -0.94 6.38
C PHE A 91 2.66 -0.10 5.51
N VAL A 92 1.81 0.73 6.11
CA VAL A 92 0.96 1.68 5.37
C VAL A 92 1.82 2.56 4.45
N CYS A 93 2.90 3.13 4.98
CA CYS A 93 3.83 3.93 4.19
C CYS A 93 4.46 3.14 3.04
N TYR A 94 4.94 1.93 3.32
CA TYR A 94 5.61 1.09 2.33
C TYR A 94 4.68 0.71 1.17
N PHE A 95 3.52 0.14 1.47
CA PHE A 95 2.61 -0.34 0.41
C PHE A 95 2.01 0.80 -0.40
N GLY A 96 1.72 1.94 0.24
CA GLY A 96 1.29 3.11 -0.51
C GLY A 96 2.40 3.68 -1.41
N GLU A 97 3.66 3.78 -0.95
CA GLU A 97 4.77 4.16 -1.84
C GLU A 97 5.03 3.12 -2.94
N ALA A 98 4.78 1.82 -2.69
CA ALA A 98 4.86 0.80 -3.73
C ALA A 98 3.82 1.05 -4.84
N LEU A 99 2.56 1.39 -4.50
CA LEU A 99 1.55 1.79 -5.49
C LEU A 99 1.92 3.08 -6.22
N ARG A 100 2.53 4.05 -5.54
CA ARG A 100 3.03 5.27 -6.20
C ARG A 100 4.12 4.96 -7.21
N ALA A 101 5.08 4.13 -6.83
CA ALA A 101 6.22 3.78 -7.65
C ALA A 101 5.84 2.88 -8.83
N LEU A 102 5.00 1.87 -8.60
CA LEU A 102 4.66 0.84 -9.58
C LEU A 102 3.43 1.17 -10.43
N ALA A 103 2.48 1.95 -9.89
CA ALA A 103 1.21 2.26 -10.53
C ALA A 103 0.95 3.77 -10.72
N GLY A 104 1.95 4.61 -10.45
CA GLY A 104 1.85 6.07 -10.63
C GLY A 104 0.76 6.72 -9.78
N GLY A 105 0.46 6.12 -8.62
CA GLY A 105 -0.51 6.63 -7.67
C GLY A 105 -0.07 7.92 -6.97
N GLU A 106 -1.02 8.57 -6.30
CA GLU A 106 -0.80 9.76 -5.48
C GLU A 106 -1.52 9.63 -4.13
N TRP A 107 -0.81 9.96 -3.05
CA TRP A 107 -1.40 10.06 -1.72
C TRP A 107 -2.47 11.14 -1.66
N PHE A 108 -3.60 10.82 -1.05
CA PHE A 108 -4.61 11.78 -0.64
C PHE A 108 -5.31 11.28 0.63
N ASN A 109 -5.95 12.20 1.35
CA ASN A 109 -6.85 11.87 2.44
C ASN A 109 -8.23 11.53 1.87
N GLU A 110 -8.68 10.29 2.00
CA GLU A 110 -10.04 9.92 1.61
C GLU A 110 -11.07 10.53 2.57
N ASP A 111 -12.15 11.06 2.01
CA ASP A 111 -13.13 11.83 2.78
C ASP A 111 -13.95 10.96 3.75
N TYR A 112 -14.19 11.51 4.95
CA TYR A 112 -15.00 10.90 5.99
C TYR A 112 -16.45 10.63 5.56
N GLU A 113 -16.98 11.45 4.63
CA GLU A 113 -18.34 11.26 4.10
C GLU A 113 -18.46 10.00 3.22
N THR A 114 -17.35 9.51 2.68
CA THR A 114 -17.30 8.33 1.79
C THR A 114 -16.65 7.10 2.42
N ALA A 115 -15.77 7.29 3.40
CA ALA A 115 -15.14 6.22 4.17
C ALA A 115 -14.94 6.69 5.62
N PRO A 116 -15.32 5.92 6.66
CA PRO A 116 -14.96 6.28 8.02
C PRO A 116 -13.44 6.41 8.13
N GLY A 117 -12.96 7.35 8.96
CA GLY A 117 -11.54 7.50 9.22
C GLY A 117 -10.92 6.18 9.67
N SER A 118 -9.67 5.91 9.29
CA SER A 118 -9.01 4.65 9.65
C SER A 118 -8.80 4.51 11.15
N VAL A 119 -9.10 3.33 11.70
CA VAL A 119 -8.86 3.01 13.12
C VAL A 119 -7.38 3.11 13.50
N LEU A 120 -6.46 2.89 12.54
CA LEU A 120 -5.02 3.04 12.76
C LEU A 120 -4.61 4.50 13.05
N TYR A 121 -5.47 5.46 12.72
CA TYR A 121 -5.23 6.89 12.89
C TYR A 121 -6.31 7.56 13.76
N ASP A 122 -6.87 6.82 14.72
CA ASP A 122 -7.95 7.26 15.62
C ASP A 122 -9.17 7.84 14.87
N GLU A 123 -9.49 7.30 13.70
CA GLU A 123 -10.57 7.75 12.82
C GLU A 123 -10.43 9.21 12.33
N LYS A 124 -9.23 9.79 12.39
CA LYS A 124 -9.00 11.21 12.06
C LYS A 124 -8.79 11.45 10.57
N PHE A 125 -8.19 10.50 9.86
CA PHE A 125 -7.97 10.56 8.41
C PHE A 125 -7.80 9.14 7.85
N THR A 126 -7.93 9.00 6.53
CA THR A 126 -7.77 7.71 5.83
C THR A 126 -6.74 7.89 4.71
N PRO A 127 -5.51 7.37 4.86
CA PRO A 127 -4.49 7.49 3.83
C PRO A 127 -4.82 6.55 2.66
N ALA A 128 -5.08 7.14 1.50
CA ALA A 128 -5.43 6.40 0.30
C ALA A 128 -4.53 6.79 -0.88
N ILE A 129 -4.42 5.88 -1.85
CA ILE A 129 -3.73 6.11 -3.12
C ILE A 129 -4.75 6.28 -4.23
N GLY A 130 -4.77 7.47 -4.84
CA GLY A 130 -5.61 7.78 -5.99
C GLY A 130 -4.84 7.70 -7.31
N TYR A 131 -5.56 7.45 -8.40
CA TYR A 131 -4.98 7.31 -9.74
C TYR A 131 -5.57 8.32 -10.73
N ARG A 132 -4.72 9.02 -11.47
CA ARG A 132 -5.17 9.96 -12.53
C ARG A 132 -5.70 9.28 -13.78
N TRP A 133 -5.61 7.97 -13.83
CA TRP A 133 -5.95 7.14 -14.99
C TRP A 133 -7.26 6.36 -14.79
N GLY A 134 -8.05 6.69 -13.76
CA GLY A 134 -9.48 6.36 -13.72
C GLY A 134 -9.88 5.12 -12.92
N ASN A 135 -8.97 4.53 -12.14
CA ASN A 135 -9.32 3.48 -11.17
C ASN A 135 -9.84 4.06 -9.84
N SER A 136 -10.54 3.23 -9.08
CA SER A 136 -10.88 3.53 -7.69
C SER A 136 -9.60 3.73 -6.87
N PRO A 137 -9.63 4.61 -5.86
CA PRO A 137 -8.52 4.71 -4.93
C PRO A 137 -8.37 3.42 -4.12
N ASP A 138 -7.16 3.18 -3.64
CA ASP A 138 -6.87 2.11 -2.70
C ASP A 138 -6.69 2.71 -1.30
N ASP A 139 -7.61 2.42 -0.38
CA ASP A 139 -7.43 2.66 1.06
C ASP A 139 -6.41 1.64 1.57
N ILE A 140 -5.23 2.13 1.89
CA ILE A 140 -4.11 1.27 2.29
C ILE A 140 -4.41 0.59 3.62
N THR A 141 -5.15 1.24 4.51
CA THR A 141 -5.50 0.65 5.80
C THR A 141 -6.53 -0.46 5.63
N SER A 142 -7.51 -0.28 4.74
CA SER A 142 -8.44 -1.35 4.37
C SER A 142 -7.71 -2.56 3.80
N LEU A 143 -6.73 -2.37 2.91
CA LEU A 143 -5.94 -3.48 2.36
C LEU A 143 -5.18 -4.26 3.44
N LEU A 144 -4.68 -3.58 4.47
CA LEU A 144 -4.04 -4.23 5.63
C LEU A 144 -5.05 -5.03 6.46
N PHE A 145 -6.25 -4.50 6.69
CA PHE A 145 -7.31 -5.25 7.38
C PHE A 145 -7.78 -6.46 6.57
N ASP A 146 -7.99 -6.29 5.27
CA ASP A 146 -8.34 -7.38 4.36
C ASP A 146 -7.27 -8.48 4.34
N ALA A 147 -5.99 -8.12 4.52
CA ALA A 147 -4.90 -9.08 4.63
C ALA A 147 -4.97 -9.93 5.90
N VAL A 148 -5.33 -9.35 7.05
CA VAL A 148 -5.40 -10.07 8.34
C VAL A 148 -6.76 -10.73 8.62
N GLU A 149 -7.80 -10.41 7.84
CA GLU A 149 -9.15 -11.00 7.97
C GLU A 149 -9.39 -12.22 7.04
N ALA A 150 -8.42 -12.60 6.21
CA ALA A 150 -8.60 -13.66 5.23
C ALA A 150 -8.94 -15.04 5.86
N ASP A 151 -9.73 -15.83 5.13
CA ASP A 151 -10.27 -17.12 5.60
C ASP A 151 -9.13 -18.15 5.78
N GLY A 152 -8.67 -18.32 7.01
CA GLY A 152 -7.54 -19.20 7.36
C GLY A 152 -6.34 -18.52 8.00
N GLY A 153 -6.35 -17.18 8.15
CA GLY A 153 -5.27 -16.38 8.71
C GLY A 153 -4.87 -15.25 7.76
N THR A 154 -3.66 -14.73 7.92
CA THR A 154 -3.08 -13.72 7.05
C THR A 154 -2.82 -14.21 5.63
N ASP A 155 -3.17 -13.40 4.63
CA ASP A 155 -2.75 -13.58 3.22
C ASP A 155 -2.51 -12.21 2.56
N ALA A 156 -1.50 -11.49 3.05
CA ALA A 156 -1.14 -10.17 2.53
C ALA A 156 -0.74 -10.22 1.05
N PHE A 157 -0.23 -11.34 0.56
CA PHE A 157 0.08 -11.45 -0.87
C PHE A 157 -1.19 -11.41 -1.72
N VAL A 158 -2.25 -12.12 -1.32
CA VAL A 158 -3.54 -12.08 -2.03
C VAL A 158 -4.22 -10.72 -1.89
N SER A 159 -4.26 -10.12 -0.70
CA SER A 159 -4.97 -8.85 -0.50
C SER A 159 -4.20 -7.62 -0.99
N ILE A 160 -2.91 -7.50 -0.62
CA ILE A 160 -2.09 -6.32 -0.89
C ILE A 160 -1.23 -6.53 -2.14
N GLY A 161 -0.49 -7.64 -2.20
CA GLY A 161 0.44 -7.92 -3.30
C GLY A 161 -0.26 -8.00 -4.66
N SER A 162 -1.41 -8.68 -4.72
CA SER A 162 -2.20 -8.81 -5.94
C SER A 162 -2.84 -7.49 -6.36
N GLU A 163 -3.26 -6.64 -5.42
CA GLU A 163 -3.79 -5.32 -5.73
C GLU A 163 -2.68 -4.43 -6.33
N ILE A 164 -1.49 -4.40 -5.72
CA ILE A 164 -0.34 -3.66 -6.24
C ILE A 164 0.03 -4.13 -7.65
N TYR A 165 0.04 -5.45 -7.88
CA TYR A 165 0.30 -6.04 -9.19
C TYR A 165 -0.79 -5.68 -10.22
N SER A 166 -2.06 -5.77 -9.83
CA SER A 166 -3.18 -5.39 -10.69
C SER A 166 -3.08 -3.93 -11.13
N ARG A 167 -2.80 -3.03 -10.19
CA ARG A 167 -2.64 -1.59 -10.45
C ARG A 167 -1.43 -1.28 -11.34
N SER A 168 -0.31 -1.99 -11.20
CA SER A 168 0.86 -1.79 -12.06
C SER A 168 0.60 -2.22 -13.51
N VAL A 169 -0.16 -3.31 -13.71
CA VAL A 169 -0.61 -3.76 -15.04
C VAL A 169 -1.50 -2.72 -15.70
N ASP A 170 -2.51 -2.23 -14.98
CA ASP A 170 -3.43 -1.21 -15.51
C ASP A 170 -2.68 0.09 -15.85
N TYR A 171 -1.77 0.51 -14.97
CA TYR A 171 -0.93 1.68 -15.21
C TYR A 171 -0.07 1.51 -16.46
N ALA A 172 0.57 0.35 -16.64
CA ALA A 172 1.40 0.07 -17.80
C ALA A 172 0.57 0.12 -19.10
N HIS A 173 -0.62 -0.48 -19.08
CA HIS A 173 -1.57 -0.46 -20.20
C HIS A 173 -1.98 0.97 -20.57
N GLU A 174 -2.38 1.79 -19.58
CA GLU A 174 -2.77 3.19 -19.83
C GLU A 174 -1.61 4.02 -20.40
N ARG A 175 -0.38 3.78 -19.93
CA ARG A 175 0.81 4.50 -20.37
C ARG A 175 1.42 3.95 -21.67
N GLY A 176 0.91 2.83 -22.18
CA GLY A 176 1.46 2.14 -23.35
C GLY A 176 2.90 1.69 -23.14
N VAL A 177 3.29 1.38 -21.91
CA VAL A 177 4.62 0.85 -21.58
C VAL A 177 4.53 -0.66 -21.39
N PRO A 178 5.57 -1.44 -21.74
CA PRO A 178 5.56 -2.88 -21.53
C PRO A 178 5.46 -3.23 -20.05
N HIS A 179 4.59 -4.18 -19.71
CA HIS A 179 4.58 -4.86 -18.41
C HIS A 179 5.12 -6.29 -18.56
N GLU A 180 5.68 -6.87 -17.51
CA GLU A 180 6.19 -8.25 -17.54
C GLU A 180 5.13 -9.27 -17.97
N ILE A 181 3.87 -9.04 -17.56
CA ILE A 181 2.73 -9.88 -17.95
C ILE A 181 2.50 -9.88 -19.47
N ASP A 182 2.85 -8.81 -20.19
CA ASP A 182 2.71 -8.77 -21.65
C ASP A 182 3.72 -9.71 -22.31
N GLU A 183 4.92 -9.83 -21.73
CA GLU A 183 5.92 -10.79 -22.20
C GLU A 183 5.49 -12.22 -21.90
N GLU A 184 4.93 -12.48 -20.71
CA GLU A 184 4.41 -13.79 -20.34
C GLU A 184 3.22 -14.20 -21.20
N ARG A 185 2.26 -13.30 -21.43
CA ARG A 185 1.12 -13.55 -22.32
C ARG A 185 1.59 -13.81 -23.75
N ARG A 186 2.63 -13.10 -24.22
CA ARG A 186 3.25 -13.37 -25.53
C ARG A 186 3.92 -14.74 -25.59
N LYS A 187 4.65 -15.14 -24.53
CA LYS A 187 5.25 -16.49 -24.41
C LYS A 187 4.18 -17.58 -24.38
N ALA A 188 3.02 -17.30 -23.78
CA ALA A 188 1.88 -18.19 -23.69
C ALA A 188 0.98 -18.20 -24.94
N GLY A 189 1.24 -17.33 -25.94
CA GLY A 189 0.42 -17.22 -27.16
C GLY A 189 -0.97 -16.62 -26.94
N LEU A 190 -1.13 -15.79 -25.91
CA LEU A 190 -2.39 -15.15 -25.52
C LEU A 190 -2.57 -13.74 -26.12
N VAL A 191 -1.57 -13.22 -26.84
CA VAL A 191 -1.55 -11.96 -27.60
C VAL A 191 -0.71 -12.10 -28.86
#